data_AF-A0A9E7EEG1-F1
#
_entry.id   AF-A0A9E7EEG1-F1
#
_cell.length_a   1.000
_cell.length_b   1.000
_cell.length_c   1.000
_cell.angle_alpha   90.00
_cell.angle_beta   90.00
_cell.angle_gamma   90.00
#
_symmetry.space_group_name_H-M   'P 1'
#
loop_
_entity.id
_entity.type
_entity.pdbx_description
1 polymer ?
#
loop_
_entity_poly.entity_id
_entity_poly.type
_entity_poly.pdbx_seq_one_letter_code
_entity_poly.pdbx_strand_id
1 'polypeptide(L)'
;MDLDLALREDQPTSLTDNSTPNERRLYEKWDRSNRMCLMIIKCGIPEAFRATVSEGITKAKDFLTEIEKHFLKNDKVKTSTILQSLISMRYNGKGNIREYIIEMSNLASKLKVLKLGLSLDLLVHLVLISLLA
;
A
#
# COMPACT_ATOMS: atom_id res chain seq x y z
N MET A 1 23.35 12.43 17.61
CA MET A 1 22.00 13.01 17.51
C MET A 1 21.04 11.85 17.38
N ASP A 2 19.98 11.82 18.16
CA ASP A 2 18.99 10.73 18.13
C ASP A 2 17.90 11.11 17.14
N LEU A 3 18.05 10.68 15.88
CA LEU A 3 17.22 11.17 14.78
C LEU A 3 15.85 10.50 14.76
N ASP A 4 15.72 9.25 15.20
CA ASP A 4 14.50 8.45 15.10
C ASP A 4 13.67 8.42 16.40
N LEU A 5 14.02 9.27 17.38
CA LEU A 5 13.28 9.44 18.62
C LEU A 5 11.77 9.62 18.39
N ALA A 6 11.38 10.47 17.44
CA ALA A 6 9.98 10.74 17.11
C ALA A 6 9.23 9.58 16.44
N LEU A 7 9.95 8.54 16.00
CA LEU A 7 9.34 7.31 15.49
C LEU A 7 9.10 6.29 16.61
N ARG A 8 9.95 6.30 17.66
CA ARG A 8 9.88 5.36 18.79
C ARG A 8 8.98 5.83 19.91
N GLU A 9 9.02 7.13 20.21
CA GLU A 9 8.30 7.74 21.31
C GLU A 9 7.08 8.52 20.81
N ASP A 10 6.00 8.47 21.59
CA ASP A 10 4.81 9.26 21.30
C ASP A 10 5.07 10.74 21.55
N GLN A 11 4.25 11.59 20.91
CA GLN A 11 4.38 13.03 21.02
C GLN A 11 4.27 13.47 22.49
N PRO A 12 5.26 14.20 23.03
CA PRO A 12 5.17 14.79 24.36
C PRO A 12 3.99 15.75 24.46
N THR A 13 3.50 15.97 25.68
CA THR A 13 2.43 16.94 25.93
C THR A 13 2.79 18.31 25.35
N SER A 14 1.82 18.95 24.70
CA SER A 14 1.99 20.31 24.18
C SER A 14 2.46 21.25 25.28
N LEU A 15 3.44 22.08 24.97
CA LEU A 15 3.97 23.05 25.92
C LEU A 15 2.89 24.05 26.33
N THR A 16 2.86 24.36 27.62
CA THR A 16 2.03 25.42 28.22
C THR A 16 2.94 26.41 28.95
N ASP A 17 2.42 27.57 29.36
CA ASP A 17 3.20 28.58 30.07
C ASP A 17 3.83 28.04 31.37
N ASN A 18 3.19 27.04 31.98
CA ASN A 18 3.63 26.37 33.21
C ASN A 18 4.64 25.22 32.97
N SER A 19 4.98 24.91 31.71
CA SER A 19 5.88 23.79 31.40
C SER A 19 7.28 24.04 31.96
N THR A 20 7.79 23.03 32.65
CA THR A 20 9.12 23.03 33.26
C THR A 20 10.22 23.11 32.20
N PRO A 21 11.43 23.57 32.55
CA PRO A 21 12.56 23.60 31.62
C PRO A 21 12.89 22.23 31.01
N ASN A 22 12.67 21.15 31.75
CA ASN A 22 12.92 19.79 31.27
C ASN A 22 11.88 19.34 30.24
N GLU A 23 10.59 19.64 30.46
CA GLU A 23 9.53 19.35 29.49
C GLU A 23 9.74 20.10 28.18
N ARG A 24 10.17 21.38 28.25
CA ARG A 24 10.54 22.17 27.06
C ARG A 24 11.67 21.52 26.27
N ARG A 25 12.73 21.08 26.94
CA ARG A 25 13.87 20.38 26.29
C ARG A 25 13.46 19.06 25.65
N LEU A 26 12.59 18.29 26.30
CA LEU A 26 12.08 17.03 25.74
C LEU A 26 11.25 17.28 24.48
N TYR A 27 10.33 18.25 24.54
CA TYR A 27 9.51 18.63 23.39
C TYR A 27 10.38 19.11 22.22
N GLU A 28 11.36 19.99 22.45
CA GLU A 28 12.27 20.48 21.41
C GLU A 28 13.10 19.35 20.78
N LYS A 29 13.60 18.42 21.60
CA LYS A 29 14.37 17.26 21.11
C LYS A 29 13.48 16.37 20.23
N TRP A 30 12.25 16.10 20.66
CA TRP A 30 11.29 15.31 19.90
C TRP A 30 10.87 16.01 18.60
N ASP A 31 10.52 17.30 18.66
CA ASP A 31 10.10 18.09 17.48
C ASP A 31 11.22 18.18 16.44
N ARG A 32 12.47 18.35 16.88
CA ARG A 32 13.63 18.33 15.98
C ARG A 32 13.80 16.98 15.30
N SER A 33 13.72 15.88 16.06
CA SER A 33 13.75 14.53 15.50
C SER A 33 12.61 14.31 14.50
N ASN A 34 11.40 14.72 14.85
CA ASN A 34 10.21 14.61 14.00
C ASN A 34 10.39 15.32 12.66
N ARG A 35 10.83 16.58 12.66
CA ARG A 35 11.09 17.36 11.43
C ARG A 35 12.17 16.71 10.56
N MET A 36 13.24 16.23 11.17
CA MET A 36 14.33 15.56 10.45
C MET A 36 13.88 14.24 9.83
N CYS A 37 13.19 13.39 10.57
CA CYS A 37 12.60 12.15 10.04
C CYS A 37 11.68 12.46 8.86
N LEU A 38 10.78 13.43 9.00
CA LEU A 38 9.84 13.79 7.96
C LEU A 38 10.56 14.28 6.68
N MET A 39 11.63 15.07 6.80
CA MET A 39 12.47 15.44 5.65
C MET A 39 13.14 14.22 5.02
N ILE A 40 13.74 13.33 5.81
CA ILE A 40 14.43 12.13 5.29
C ILE A 40 13.45 11.21 4.55
N ILE A 41 12.30 10.92 5.15
CA ILE A 41 11.27 10.06 4.57
C ILE A 41 10.73 10.70 3.28
N LYS A 42 10.43 12.00 3.28
CA LYS A 42 10.01 12.71 2.07
C LYS A 42 11.09 12.62 0.99
N CYS A 43 12.35 12.94 1.30
CA CYS A 43 13.46 12.86 0.34
C CYS A 43 13.63 11.47 -0.28
N GLY A 44 13.48 10.40 0.51
CA GLY A 44 13.61 9.02 0.03
C GLY A 44 12.47 8.52 -0.85
N ILE A 45 11.33 9.22 -0.90
CA ILE A 45 10.15 8.78 -1.64
C ILE A 45 9.98 9.60 -2.91
N PRO A 46 9.67 8.98 -4.08
CA PRO A 46 9.43 9.72 -5.32
C PRO A 46 8.24 10.67 -5.21
N GLU A 47 8.33 11.81 -5.88
CA GLU A 47 7.38 12.92 -5.78
C GLU A 47 5.93 12.53 -6.12
N ALA A 48 5.74 11.62 -7.08
CA ALA A 48 4.44 11.07 -7.44
C ALA A 48 3.66 10.45 -6.26
N PHE A 49 4.37 9.94 -5.25
CA PHE A 49 3.77 9.38 -4.04
C PHE A 49 3.64 10.41 -2.91
N ARG A 50 4.45 11.48 -2.92
CA ARG A 50 4.34 12.57 -1.93
C ARG A 50 3.04 13.34 -2.07
N ALA A 51 2.62 13.62 -3.31
CA ALA A 51 1.41 14.38 -3.60
C ALA A 51 0.12 13.67 -3.15
N THR A 52 0.14 12.33 -3.01
CA THR A 52 -1.02 11.54 -2.61
C THR A 52 -1.12 11.30 -1.10
N VAL A 53 0.00 11.36 -0.36
CA VAL A 53 0.09 11.04 1.08
C VAL A 53 -0.27 12.23 1.98
N SER A 54 -0.66 13.38 1.40
CA SER A 54 -1.27 14.55 2.06
C SER A 54 -0.34 15.72 2.42
N GLU A 55 -0.88 16.88 2.08
CA GLU A 55 -0.49 18.25 2.39
C GLU A 55 -1.11 18.60 3.76
N GLY A 56 -0.46 18.18 4.85
CA GLY A 56 -0.98 18.44 6.21
C GLY A 56 -0.46 17.52 7.32
N ILE A 57 0.22 16.42 6.97
CA ILE A 57 0.83 15.54 7.97
C ILE A 57 2.09 16.20 8.54
N THR A 58 2.06 16.49 9.83
CA THR A 58 3.16 17.13 10.57
C THR A 58 4.01 16.12 11.36
N LYS A 59 3.51 14.91 11.60
CA LYS A 59 4.22 13.85 12.32
C LYS A 59 4.84 12.83 11.37
N ALA A 60 6.11 12.51 11.58
CA ALA A 60 6.84 11.52 10.79
C ALA A 60 6.24 10.11 10.91
N LYS A 61 5.79 9.73 12.11
CA LYS A 61 5.14 8.45 12.39
C LYS A 61 3.84 8.30 11.58
N ASP A 62 2.96 9.29 11.63
CA ASP A 62 1.71 9.32 10.85
C ASP A 62 1.97 9.30 9.33
N PHE A 63 3.02 10.02 8.88
CA PHE A 63 3.42 10.03 7.47
C PHE A 63 3.82 8.63 7.00
N LEU A 64 4.61 7.90 7.80
CA LEU A 64 4.97 6.51 7.51
C LEU A 64 3.74 5.60 7.49
N THR A 65 2.81 5.74 8.44
CA THR A 65 1.59 4.93 8.47
C THR A 65 0.72 5.16 7.23
N GLU A 66 0.61 6.40 6.75
CA GLU A 66 -0.17 6.67 5.54
C GLU A 66 0.54 6.18 4.26
N ILE A 67 1.88 6.26 4.20
CA ILE A 67 2.67 5.58 3.16
C ILE A 67 2.39 4.09 3.19
N GLU A 68 2.54 3.47 4.36
CA GLU A 68 2.33 2.05 4.56
C GLU A 68 0.94 1.66 4.09
N LYS A 69 -0.10 2.40 4.48
CA LYS A 69 -1.48 2.20 4.01
C LYS A 69 -1.65 2.38 2.50
N HIS A 70 -0.92 3.31 1.88
CA HIS A 70 -0.93 3.50 0.43
C HIS A 70 -0.28 2.33 -0.32
N PHE A 71 0.77 1.72 0.22
CA PHE A 71 1.41 0.53 -0.33
C PHE A 71 0.67 -0.77 0.05
N LEU A 72 0.08 -0.81 1.24
CA LEU A 72 -0.84 -1.82 1.76
C LEU A 72 -2.27 -1.63 1.25
N LYS A 73 -2.55 -0.72 0.29
CA LYS A 73 -3.77 -0.77 -0.52
C LYS A 73 -3.71 -2.07 -1.33
N ASN A 74 -4.13 -3.09 -0.60
CA ASN A 74 -4.11 -4.53 -0.78
C ASN A 74 -4.73 -4.92 -2.11
N ASP A 75 -5.56 -4.04 -2.68
CA ASP A 75 -6.16 -4.20 -3.99
C ASP A 75 -5.12 -4.39 -5.08
N LYS A 76 -3.97 -3.69 -5.08
CA LYS A 76 -2.94 -3.93 -6.12
C LYS A 76 -2.25 -5.29 -5.96
N VAL A 77 -1.91 -5.67 -4.72
CA VAL A 77 -1.28 -6.97 -4.44
C VAL A 77 -2.27 -8.10 -4.75
N LYS A 78 -3.51 -8.01 -4.27
CA LYS A 78 -4.62 -8.94 -4.58
C LYS A 78 -4.91 -9.01 -6.07
N THR A 79 -4.94 -7.87 -6.76
CA THR A 79 -5.11 -7.81 -8.22
C THR A 79 -3.98 -8.56 -8.92
N SER A 80 -2.73 -8.31 -8.52
CA SER A 80 -1.55 -8.99 -9.07
C SER A 80 -1.62 -10.51 -8.83
N THR A 81 -1.96 -10.95 -7.62
CA THR A 81 -2.09 -12.37 -7.28
C THR A 81 -3.21 -13.05 -8.07
N ILE A 82 -4.39 -12.43 -8.19
CA ILE A 82 -5.51 -12.98 -8.97
C ILE A 82 -5.15 -13.01 -10.46
N LEU A 83 -4.51 -11.97 -10.99
CA LEU A 83 -4.06 -11.92 -12.37
C LEU A 83 -3.02 -13.01 -12.66
N GLN A 84 -2.07 -13.22 -11.76
CA GLN A 84 -1.09 -14.29 -11.86
C GLN A 84 -1.77 -15.66 -11.86
N SER A 85 -2.72 -15.89 -10.94
CA SER A 85 -3.52 -17.11 -10.91
C SER A 85 -4.27 -17.36 -12.22
N LEU A 86 -4.85 -16.31 -12.82
CA LEU A 86 -5.57 -16.39 -14.09
C LEU A 86 -4.64 -16.73 -15.27
N ILE A 87 -3.47 -16.10 -15.35
CA ILE A 87 -2.51 -16.32 -16.45
C ILE A 87 -1.79 -17.67 -16.31
N SER A 88 -1.54 -18.12 -15.08
CA SER A 88 -0.86 -19.39 -14.78
C SER A 88 -1.80 -20.59 -14.77
N MET A 89 -3.11 -20.39 -14.75
CA MET A 89 -4.09 -21.46 -14.87
C MET A 89 -3.90 -22.21 -16.21
N ARG A 90 -3.90 -23.54 -16.12
CA ARG A 90 -3.75 -24.46 -17.25
C ARG A 90 -4.74 -25.60 -17.06
N TYR A 91 -5.40 -26.00 -18.13
CA TYR A 91 -6.33 -27.11 -18.08
C TYR A 91 -5.58 -28.43 -18.23
N ASN A 92 -5.63 -29.28 -17.21
CA ASN A 92 -4.87 -30.53 -17.16
C ASN A 92 -5.56 -31.71 -17.90
N GLY A 93 -6.59 -31.44 -18.72
CA GLY A 93 -7.35 -32.46 -19.42
C GLY A 93 -8.31 -33.28 -18.55
N LYS A 94 -8.35 -33.05 -17.23
CA LYS A 94 -9.19 -33.80 -16.28
C LYS A 94 -10.31 -32.91 -15.73
N GLY A 95 -11.54 -33.44 -15.73
CA GLY A 95 -12.72 -32.76 -15.19
C GLY A 95 -13.60 -32.13 -16.27
N ASN A 96 -14.50 -31.24 -15.83
CA ASN A 96 -15.47 -30.59 -16.71
C ASN A 96 -14.94 -29.24 -17.19
N ILE A 97 -14.75 -29.09 -18.51
CA ILE A 97 -14.29 -27.85 -19.13
C ILE A 97 -15.20 -26.65 -18.81
N ARG A 98 -16.51 -26.90 -18.62
CA ARG A 98 -17.47 -25.85 -18.24
C ARG A 98 -17.17 -25.28 -16.86
N GLU A 99 -16.84 -26.14 -15.89
CA GLU A 99 -16.49 -25.71 -14.54
C GLU A 99 -15.20 -24.90 -14.56
N TYR A 100 -14.21 -25.34 -15.34
CA TYR A 100 -12.96 -24.61 -15.53
C TYR A 100 -13.17 -23.19 -16.12
N ILE A 101 -14.01 -23.06 -17.16
CA ILE A 101 -14.35 -21.76 -17.75
C ILE A 101 -15.08 -20.85 -16.75
N ILE A 102 -15.97 -21.41 -15.93
CA ILE A 102 -16.66 -20.68 -14.87
C ILE A 102 -15.66 -20.17 -13.83
N GLU A 103 -14.66 -20.99 -13.46
CA GLU A 103 -13.63 -20.60 -12.50
C GLU A 103 -12.77 -19.44 -13.03
N MET A 104 -12.31 -19.51 -14.28
CA MET A 104 -11.60 -18.39 -14.92
C MET A 104 -12.46 -17.12 -14.99
N SER A 105 -13.74 -17.26 -15.31
CA SER A 105 -14.69 -16.14 -15.37
C SER A 105 -14.91 -15.51 -13.98
N ASN A 106 -14.95 -16.34 -12.93
CA ASN A 106 -15.02 -15.87 -11.55
C ASN A 106 -13.79 -15.06 -11.16
N LEU A 107 -12.58 -15.49 -11.54
CA LEU A 107 -11.36 -14.70 -11.31
C LEU A 107 -11.39 -13.36 -12.05
N ALA A 108 -11.83 -13.35 -13.32
CA ALA A 108 -12.00 -12.11 -14.08
C ALA A 108 -13.01 -11.15 -13.45
N SER A 109 -14.11 -11.68 -12.88
CA SER A 109 -15.10 -10.86 -12.16
C SER A 109 -14.54 -10.24 -10.89
N LYS A 110 -13.69 -10.96 -10.14
CA LYS A 110 -12.99 -10.45 -8.95
C LYS A 110 -12.01 -9.33 -9.33
N LEU A 111 -11.29 -9.47 -10.45
CA LEU A 111 -10.42 -8.40 -10.98
C LEU A 111 -11.23 -7.15 -11.31
N LYS A 112 -12.42 -7.29 -11.92
CA LYS A 112 -13.32 -6.18 -12.22
C LYS A 112 -13.74 -5.42 -10.96
N VAL A 113 -14.04 -6.13 -9.86
CA VAL A 113 -14.36 -5.51 -8.55
C VAL A 113 -13.16 -4.72 -8.00
N LEU A 114 -11.94 -5.22 -8.22
CA LEU A 114 -10.69 -4.54 -7.83
C LEU A 114 -10.25 -3.45 -8.82
N LYS A 115 -11.16 -2.97 -9.69
CA LYS A 115 -10.93 -1.92 -10.71
C LYS A 115 -9.98 -2.34 -11.85
N LEU A 116 -9.68 -3.63 -12.02
CA LEU A 116 -8.99 -4.18 -13.19
C LEU A 116 -9.98 -4.96 -14.07
N GLY A 117 -10.67 -4.27 -14.97
CA GLY A 117 -11.59 -4.92 -15.92
C GLY A 117 -10.84 -5.56 -17.09
N LEU A 118 -11.05 -6.86 -17.32
CA LEU A 118 -10.64 -7.53 -18.55
C LEU A 118 -11.75 -7.41 -19.60
N SER A 119 -11.38 -7.19 -20.86
CA SER A 119 -12.34 -7.26 -21.96
C SER A 119 -12.80 -8.72 -22.15
N LEU A 120 -14.02 -8.90 -22.66
CA LEU A 120 -14.56 -10.23 -22.95
C LEU A 120 -13.67 -10.97 -23.96
N ASP A 121 -13.17 -10.23 -24.96
CA ASP A 121 -12.28 -10.75 -25.99
C ASP A 121 -10.95 -11.26 -25.39
N LEU A 122 -10.32 -10.50 -24.49
CA LEU A 122 -9.10 -10.93 -23.81
C LEU A 122 -9.33 -12.17 -22.93
N LEU A 123 -10.47 -12.25 -22.25
CA LEU A 123 -10.83 -13.42 -21.45
C LEU A 123 -10.96 -14.69 -22.32
N VAL A 124 -11.58 -14.58 -23.49
CA VAL A 124 -11.69 -15.69 -24.45
C VAL A 124 -10.31 -16.16 -24.90
N HIS A 125 -9.41 -15.24 -25.24
CA HIS A 125 -8.04 -15.58 -25.62
C HIS A 125 -7.28 -16.27 -24.48
N LEU A 126 -7.42 -15.80 -23.23
CA LEU A 126 -6.80 -16.43 -22.05
C LEU A 126 -7.32 -17.85 -21.81
N VAL A 127 -8.64 -18.07 -21.96
CA VAL A 127 -9.23 -19.42 -21.86
C VAL A 127 -8.61 -20.32 -22.94
N LEU A 128 -8.59 -19.89 -24.20
CA LEU A 128 -8.02 -20.67 -25.30
C LEU A 128 -6.55 -21.02 -25.08
N ILE A 129 -5.73 -20.06 -24.67
CA ILE A 129 -4.30 -20.28 -24.37
C ILE A 129 -4.14 -21.31 -23.24
N SER A 130 -4.99 -21.24 -22.21
CA SER A 130 -4.92 -22.16 -21.08
C SER A 130 -5.40 -23.59 -21.37
N LEU A 131 -6.21 -23.76 -22.42
CA LEU A 131 -6.70 -25.06 -22.90
C LEU A 131 -5.73 -25.73 -23.88
N LEU A 132 -4.94 -24.94 -24.60
CA LEU A 132 -3.98 -25.41 -25.61
C LEU A 132 -2.60 -25.76 -25.02
N ALA A 133 -2.39 -25.54 -23.73
CA ALA A 133 -1.12 -25.68 -23.03
C ALA A 133 -1.17 -26.84 -22.03
#